data_AF-A0A8T9B8N0-F1
#
_entry.id   AF-A0A8T9B8N0-F1
#
_cell.length_a   1.000
_cell.length_b   1.000
_cell.length_c   1.000
_cell.angle_alpha   90.00
_cell.angle_beta   90.00
_cell.angle_gamma   90.00
#
_symmetry.space_group_name_H-M   'P 1'
#
loop_
_entity.id
_entity.type
_entity.pdbx_description
1 polymer ?
#
loop_
_entity_poly.entity_id
_entity_poly.type
_entity_poly.pdbx_seq_one_letter_code
_entity_poly.pdbx_strand_id
1 'polypeptide(L)'
;MSHTVIDSHIELDSSWVTVMCRATRFHITISRKDIRRSRFETEYSAMVAKAMEDDDEEDHDVLCEWIVDPCLPYFRESTLNVPKEITFKDFYYPPTHHLQFLVSGSALCPKGTRDRGTMNAFRLMIPSGDLPPFSEVPRSKASDLRIASDTEWDDYMSEVPQKAILSDGTSRFFKPADDEKQFLREVDMHLRIRHARLQDKIKVANLHSIVVSDDAMMTIGLLLDLIPSTGDSLYSHRNSALASEYHARWKQQVTDTVEQLHSHDLVWSDVHPGNIVIDTSFNAWVVDFGGGSIVEFVPRKKAGTKDGDWHGVGKIFDEWIFESNDLDRRGEDTS
;
A
#
# COMPACT_ATOMS: atom_id res chain seq x y z
N MET A 1 0.40 -15.38 13.63
CA MET A 1 -0.46 -15.75 12.47
C MET A 1 -0.54 -14.48 11.66
N SER A 2 -0.12 -14.50 10.39
CA SER A 2 -0.09 -13.27 9.60
C SER A 2 -1.51 -12.72 9.42
N HIS A 3 -1.67 -11.43 9.65
CA HIS A 3 -2.90 -10.68 9.51
C HIS A 3 -2.55 -9.21 9.26
N THR A 4 -3.48 -8.47 8.69
CA THR A 4 -3.29 -7.05 8.37
C THR A 4 -4.51 -6.28 8.82
N VAL A 5 -4.30 -5.23 9.62
CA VAL A 5 -5.35 -4.27 9.95
C VAL A 5 -5.62 -3.42 8.71
N ILE A 6 -6.86 -3.41 8.23
CA ILE A 6 -7.29 -2.69 7.01
C ILE A 6 -7.99 -1.37 7.34
N ASP A 7 -8.70 -1.34 8.46
CA ASP A 7 -9.42 -0.16 8.92
C ASP A 7 -9.67 -0.26 10.42
N SER A 8 -9.75 0.87 11.09
CA SER A 8 -10.01 0.95 12.52
C SER A 8 -10.77 2.24 12.86
N HIS A 9 -11.44 2.21 14.00
CA HIS A 9 -12.04 3.38 14.62
C HIS A 9 -11.91 3.26 16.12
N ILE A 10 -11.28 4.24 16.73
CA ILE A 10 -10.95 4.22 18.15
C ILE A 10 -11.76 5.29 18.89
N GLU A 11 -12.62 4.83 19.79
CA GLU A 11 -13.39 5.67 20.71
C GLU A 11 -13.58 4.99 22.07
N LEU A 12 -13.63 5.79 23.13
CA LEU A 12 -13.71 5.28 24.51
C LEU A 12 -14.97 4.43 24.78
N ASP A 13 -16.10 4.77 24.18
CA ASP A 13 -17.35 4.02 24.41
C ASP A 13 -17.41 2.73 23.58
N SER A 14 -16.88 2.77 22.36
CA SER A 14 -16.84 1.63 21.46
C SER A 14 -15.79 1.84 20.37
N SER A 15 -14.88 0.88 20.22
CA SER A 15 -13.93 0.83 19.11
C SER A 15 -14.21 -0.36 18.21
N TRP A 16 -13.71 -0.31 16.98
CA TRP A 16 -13.68 -1.47 16.10
C TRP A 16 -12.41 -1.53 15.27
N VAL A 17 -12.03 -2.74 14.89
CA VAL A 17 -10.87 -3.04 14.03
C VAL A 17 -11.32 -4.03 12.96
N THR A 18 -10.99 -3.75 11.71
CA THR A 18 -11.23 -4.64 10.57
C THR A 18 -9.91 -5.24 10.11
N VAL A 19 -9.83 -6.56 10.11
CA VAL A 19 -8.60 -7.31 9.81
C VAL A 19 -8.82 -8.24 8.64
N MET A 20 -7.83 -8.33 7.75
CA MET A 20 -7.71 -9.39 6.77
C MET A 20 -6.76 -10.48 7.28
N CYS A 21 -7.21 -11.72 7.23
CA CYS A 21 -6.40 -12.88 7.58
C CYS A 21 -6.79 -14.04 6.67
N ARG A 22 -5.86 -14.52 5.84
CA ARG A 22 -6.08 -15.64 4.91
C ARG A 22 -7.34 -15.47 4.05
N ALA A 23 -7.43 -14.37 3.32
CA ALA A 23 -8.54 -13.99 2.44
C ALA A 23 -9.92 -14.06 3.13
N THR A 24 -9.93 -13.84 4.44
CA THR A 24 -11.13 -13.77 5.29
C THR A 24 -11.07 -12.49 6.09
N ARG A 25 -12.20 -11.79 6.16
CA ARG A 25 -12.31 -10.51 6.87
C ARG A 25 -12.93 -10.71 8.24
N PHE A 26 -12.35 -10.08 9.25
CA PHE A 26 -12.85 -10.07 10.62
C PHE A 26 -13.10 -8.63 11.04
N HIS A 27 -14.36 -8.30 11.34
CA HIS A 27 -14.72 -7.01 11.93
C HIS A 27 -14.96 -7.21 13.42
N ILE A 28 -14.03 -6.73 14.24
CA ILE A 28 -14.01 -6.91 15.69
C ILE A 28 -14.48 -5.62 16.34
N THR A 29 -15.54 -5.70 17.15
CA THR A 29 -16.03 -4.58 17.94
C THR A 29 -15.77 -4.82 19.42
N ILE A 30 -15.24 -3.82 20.11
CA ILE A 30 -15.17 -3.80 21.56
C ILE A 30 -16.00 -2.64 22.09
N SER A 31 -16.99 -2.95 22.94
CA SER A 31 -17.70 -1.91 23.69
C SER A 31 -17.25 -1.94 25.14
N ARG A 32 -16.98 -0.75 25.69
CA ARG A 32 -16.67 -0.60 27.11
C ARG A 32 -17.76 -1.19 28.02
N LYS A 33 -19.01 -1.19 27.56
CA LYS A 33 -20.14 -1.79 28.29
C LYS A 33 -20.00 -3.29 28.46
N ASP A 34 -19.42 -3.98 27.47
CA ASP A 34 -19.30 -5.45 27.46
C ASP A 34 -18.14 -5.96 28.33
N ILE A 35 -17.18 -5.07 28.62
CA ILE A 35 -16.02 -5.36 29.48
C ILE A 35 -16.12 -4.71 30.87
N ARG A 36 -17.26 -4.11 31.20
CA ARG A 36 -17.44 -3.31 32.42
C ARG A 36 -17.16 -4.11 33.69
N ARG A 37 -16.57 -3.47 34.69
CA ARG A 37 -16.20 -4.07 35.99
C ARG A 37 -15.19 -5.22 35.87
N SER A 38 -14.44 -5.27 34.77
CA SER A 38 -13.30 -6.18 34.59
C SER A 38 -12.00 -5.38 34.51
N ARG A 39 -10.85 -6.08 34.64
CA ARG A 39 -9.54 -5.45 34.41
C ARG A 39 -9.41 -4.83 33.01
N PHE A 40 -10.07 -5.45 32.03
CA PHE A 40 -10.02 -5.03 30.63
C PHE A 40 -10.69 -3.67 30.41
N GLU A 41 -11.68 -3.28 31.24
CA GLU A 41 -12.26 -1.92 31.15
C GLU A 41 -11.19 -0.85 31.40
N THR A 42 -10.37 -1.05 32.44
CA THR A 42 -9.31 -0.10 32.81
C THR A 42 -8.16 -0.12 31.80
N GLU A 43 -7.72 -1.32 31.37
CA GLU A 43 -6.68 -1.48 30.34
C GLU A 43 -7.10 -0.82 29.03
N TYR A 44 -8.28 -1.16 28.51
CA TYR A 44 -8.83 -0.57 27.28
C TYR A 44 -8.96 0.95 27.39
N SER A 45 -9.50 1.48 28.49
CA SER A 45 -9.68 2.94 28.64
C SER A 45 -8.33 3.67 28.64
N ALA A 46 -7.29 3.09 29.22
CA ALA A 46 -5.96 3.68 29.24
C ALA A 46 -5.30 3.64 27.86
N MET A 47 -5.45 2.53 27.11
CA MET A 47 -4.90 2.40 25.76
C MET A 47 -5.62 3.32 24.77
N VAL A 48 -6.95 3.46 24.86
CA VAL A 48 -7.70 4.44 24.05
C VAL A 48 -7.24 5.87 24.34
N ALA A 49 -7.06 6.24 25.61
CA ALA A 49 -6.60 7.58 25.96
C ALA A 49 -5.24 7.90 25.33
N LYS A 50 -4.31 6.94 25.34
CA LYS A 50 -3.01 7.09 24.67
C LYS A 50 -3.15 7.18 23.15
N ALA A 51 -3.86 6.24 22.52
CA ALA A 51 -4.07 6.22 21.08
C ALA A 51 -4.76 7.47 20.54
N MET A 52 -5.56 8.17 21.36
CA MET A 52 -6.20 9.44 20.98
C MET A 52 -5.28 10.67 21.14
N GLU A 53 -4.22 10.56 21.93
CA GLU A 53 -3.20 11.61 22.15
C GLU A 53 -1.95 11.39 21.27
N ASP A 54 -1.93 10.30 20.51
CA ASP A 54 -0.79 9.84 19.72
C ASP A 54 -0.77 10.50 18.34
N ASP A 55 0.29 11.27 18.08
CA ASP A 55 0.52 11.93 16.79
C ASP A 55 1.22 10.98 15.78
N ASP A 56 1.86 9.90 16.23
CA ASP A 56 2.73 9.01 15.44
C ASP A 56 2.10 7.62 15.16
N GLU A 57 0.85 7.38 15.59
CA GLU A 57 0.04 6.15 15.42
C GLU A 57 0.63 4.85 16.04
N GLU A 58 1.75 4.91 16.77
CA GLU A 58 2.33 3.75 17.47
C GLU A 58 1.40 3.16 18.56
N ASP A 59 0.84 4.00 19.43
CA ASP A 59 -0.11 3.59 20.48
C ASP A 59 -1.45 3.15 19.86
N HIS A 60 -1.82 3.72 18.71
CA HIS A 60 -2.98 3.27 17.94
C HIS A 60 -2.81 1.82 17.45
N ASP A 61 -1.65 1.49 16.89
CA ASP A 61 -1.36 0.14 16.41
C ASP A 61 -1.27 -0.86 17.57
N VAL A 62 -0.66 -0.46 18.69
CA VAL A 62 -0.62 -1.28 19.91
C VAL A 62 -2.03 -1.58 20.42
N LEU A 63 -2.96 -0.62 20.37
CA LEU A 63 -4.36 -0.86 20.74
C LEU A 63 -5.06 -1.79 19.73
N CYS A 64 -4.81 -1.62 18.43
CA CYS A 64 -5.37 -2.51 17.41
C CYS A 64 -4.93 -3.95 17.64
N GLU A 65 -3.64 -4.19 17.84
CA GLU A 65 -3.11 -5.53 18.12
C GLU A 65 -3.67 -6.11 19.43
N TRP A 66 -3.82 -5.29 20.48
CA TRP A 66 -4.46 -5.73 21.72
C TRP A 66 -5.92 -6.17 21.52
N ILE A 67 -6.66 -5.53 20.60
CA ILE A 67 -8.01 -5.94 20.20
C ILE A 67 -7.96 -7.24 19.37
N VAL A 68 -6.96 -7.42 18.52
CA VAL A 68 -6.88 -8.58 17.60
C VAL A 68 -6.39 -9.84 18.28
N ASP A 69 -5.41 -9.75 19.17
CA ASP A 69 -4.72 -10.86 19.81
C ASP A 69 -5.65 -11.95 20.40
N PRO A 70 -6.72 -11.61 21.15
CA PRO A 70 -7.64 -12.60 21.69
C PRO A 70 -8.46 -13.34 20.61
N CYS A 71 -8.51 -12.81 19.39
CA CYS A 71 -9.23 -13.39 18.26
C CYS A 71 -8.40 -14.38 17.43
N LEU A 72 -7.07 -14.42 17.60
CA LEU A 72 -6.18 -15.28 16.79
C LEU A 72 -6.54 -16.78 16.80
N PRO A 73 -6.98 -17.40 17.92
CA PRO A 73 -7.46 -18.77 17.89
C PRO A 73 -8.69 -18.95 16.99
N TYR A 74 -9.65 -18.00 17.05
CA TYR A 74 -10.85 -18.01 16.22
C TYR A 74 -10.51 -17.84 14.73
N PHE A 75 -9.55 -16.97 14.41
CA PHE A 75 -9.05 -16.79 13.04
C PHE A 75 -8.49 -18.10 12.50
N ARG A 76 -7.65 -18.78 13.29
CA ARG A 76 -7.03 -20.05 12.90
C ARG A 76 -8.06 -21.11 12.57
N GLU A 77 -9.08 -21.26 13.42
CA GLU A 77 -10.14 -22.26 13.22
C GLU A 77 -11.03 -21.93 12.02
N SER A 78 -11.36 -20.64 11.85
CA SER A 78 -12.27 -20.18 10.78
C SER A 78 -11.63 -20.20 9.40
N THR A 79 -10.30 -20.15 9.31
CA THR A 79 -9.55 -20.05 8.04
C THR A 79 -8.86 -21.36 7.61
N LEU A 80 -9.14 -22.49 8.28
CA LEU A 80 -8.47 -23.77 7.99
C LEU A 80 -8.66 -24.26 6.55
N ASN A 81 -9.81 -23.96 5.94
CA ASN A 81 -10.21 -24.50 4.65
C ASN A 81 -10.17 -23.47 3.51
N VAL A 82 -9.52 -22.32 3.72
CA VAL A 82 -9.40 -21.32 2.67
C VAL A 82 -8.49 -21.88 1.56
N PRO A 83 -8.91 -21.83 0.28
CA PRO A 83 -8.07 -22.22 -0.84
C PRO A 83 -6.76 -21.42 -0.84
N LYS A 84 -5.64 -22.07 -1.17
CA LYS A 84 -4.35 -21.38 -1.32
C LYS A 84 -4.29 -20.54 -2.60
N GLU A 85 -4.98 -20.99 -3.64
CA GLU A 85 -5.08 -20.24 -4.88
C GLU A 85 -6.35 -19.38 -4.82
N ILE A 86 -6.16 -18.07 -4.74
CA ILE A 86 -7.25 -17.09 -4.66
C ILE A 86 -7.17 -16.08 -5.80
N THR A 87 -8.32 -15.55 -6.17
CA THR A 87 -8.47 -14.46 -7.12
C THR A 87 -8.54 -13.10 -6.39
N PHE A 88 -8.44 -12.02 -7.15
CA PHE A 88 -8.75 -10.69 -6.62
C PHE A 88 -10.19 -10.61 -6.12
N LYS A 89 -11.13 -11.31 -6.78
CA LYS A 89 -12.52 -11.36 -6.30
C LYS A 89 -12.62 -11.97 -4.90
N ASP A 90 -11.91 -13.07 -4.65
CA ASP A 90 -11.94 -13.75 -3.36
C ASP A 90 -11.36 -12.86 -2.23
N PHE A 91 -10.33 -12.07 -2.55
CA PHE A 91 -9.71 -11.14 -1.59
C PHE A 91 -10.55 -9.89 -1.32
N TYR A 92 -11.11 -9.26 -2.35
CA TYR A 92 -11.86 -8.00 -2.23
C TYR A 92 -13.33 -8.20 -1.84
N TYR A 93 -13.87 -9.41 -2.02
CA TYR A 93 -15.19 -9.82 -1.54
C TYR A 93 -15.10 -11.05 -0.63
N PRO A 94 -14.35 -10.98 0.48
CA PRO A 94 -14.06 -12.13 1.31
C PRO A 94 -15.25 -12.48 2.21
N PRO A 95 -15.37 -13.75 2.66
CA PRO A 95 -16.22 -14.08 3.80
C PRO A 95 -15.90 -13.16 4.98
N THR A 96 -16.96 -12.62 5.61
CA THR A 96 -16.80 -11.65 6.71
C THR A 96 -17.40 -12.19 8.00
N HIS A 97 -16.58 -12.24 9.05
CA HIS A 97 -16.99 -12.58 10.40
C HIS A 97 -17.12 -11.30 11.23
N HIS A 98 -18.23 -11.13 11.93
CA HIS A 98 -18.40 -10.05 12.90
C HIS A 98 -18.20 -10.60 14.29
N LEU A 99 -17.28 -10.02 15.05
CA LEU A 99 -16.89 -10.46 16.38
C LEU A 99 -17.15 -9.35 17.41
N GLN A 100 -17.54 -9.76 18.60
CA GLN A 100 -17.59 -8.91 19.78
C GLN A 100 -16.96 -9.65 20.95
N PHE A 101 -16.60 -8.93 22.01
CA PHE A 101 -16.01 -9.55 23.19
C PHE A 101 -17.01 -9.87 24.29
N LEU A 102 -16.70 -10.95 24.99
CA LEU A 102 -17.26 -11.28 26.30
C LEU A 102 -16.12 -11.48 27.29
N VAL A 103 -16.30 -11.01 28.52
CA VAL A 103 -15.38 -11.31 29.62
C VAL A 103 -15.77 -12.65 30.24
N SER A 104 -14.85 -13.60 30.22
CA SER A 104 -15.01 -14.90 30.87
C SER A 104 -13.85 -15.13 31.84
N GLY A 105 -14.11 -14.94 33.14
CA GLY A 105 -13.08 -14.99 34.17
C GLY A 105 -12.00 -13.94 33.94
N SER A 106 -10.77 -14.39 33.70
CA SER A 106 -9.60 -13.53 33.41
C SER A 106 -9.30 -13.37 31.91
N ALA A 107 -10.17 -13.85 31.01
CA ALA A 107 -9.93 -13.81 29.57
C ALA A 107 -10.97 -12.93 28.85
N LEU A 108 -10.50 -12.28 27.78
CA LEU A 108 -11.35 -11.63 26.80
C LEU A 108 -11.61 -12.64 25.67
N CYS A 109 -12.86 -13.03 25.45
CA CYS A 109 -13.20 -14.11 24.52
C CYS A 109 -14.00 -13.56 23.33
N PRO A 110 -13.57 -13.79 22.09
CA PRO A 110 -14.33 -13.39 20.91
C PRO A 110 -15.61 -14.24 20.79
N LYS A 111 -16.68 -13.60 20.35
CA LYS A 111 -17.96 -14.24 20.05
C LYS A 111 -18.51 -13.70 18.74
N GLY A 112 -18.93 -14.62 17.86
CA GLY A 112 -19.66 -14.29 16.64
C GLY A 112 -20.93 -13.48 16.91
N THR A 113 -21.12 -12.42 16.16
CA THR A 113 -22.30 -11.55 16.17
C THR A 113 -22.80 -11.33 14.75
N ARG A 114 -23.95 -10.67 14.62
CA ARG A 114 -24.45 -10.16 13.34
C ARG A 114 -23.73 -8.87 12.97
N ASP A 115 -23.73 -8.56 11.67
CA ASP A 115 -23.34 -7.26 11.17
C ASP A 115 -24.18 -6.15 11.82
N ARG A 116 -23.50 -5.10 12.27
CA ARG A 116 -24.10 -3.91 12.91
C ARG A 116 -24.05 -2.68 12.00
N GLY A 117 -23.53 -2.81 10.77
CA GLY A 117 -23.44 -1.71 9.80
C GLY A 117 -22.33 -0.70 10.10
N THR A 118 -21.37 -1.05 10.95
CA THR A 118 -20.21 -0.22 11.31
C THR A 118 -19.03 -0.40 10.36
N MET A 119 -19.03 -1.44 9.54
CA MET A 119 -17.93 -1.77 8.63
C MET A 119 -18.12 -1.10 7.27
N ASN A 120 -17.08 -0.42 6.78
CA ASN A 120 -16.99 -0.09 5.36
C ASN A 120 -16.42 -1.28 4.58
N ALA A 121 -17.30 -2.10 4.01
CA ALA A 121 -16.89 -3.27 3.23
C ALA A 121 -16.03 -2.94 1.99
N PHE A 122 -16.03 -1.66 1.58
CA PHE A 122 -15.43 -1.18 0.35
C PHE A 122 -14.21 -0.27 0.60
N ARG A 123 -13.64 -0.26 1.81
CA ARG A 123 -12.51 0.61 2.19
C ARG A 123 -11.35 0.61 1.18
N LEU A 124 -11.08 -0.52 0.53
CA LEU A 124 -10.00 -0.70 -0.43
C LEU A 124 -10.43 -0.51 -1.90
N MET A 125 -11.60 0.07 -2.15
CA MET A 125 -12.19 0.20 -3.49
C MET A 125 -12.90 1.55 -3.64
N ILE A 126 -12.99 2.02 -4.88
CA ILE A 126 -13.72 3.24 -5.23
C ILE A 126 -14.98 2.85 -5.99
N PRO A 127 -16.18 3.39 -5.67
CA PRO A 127 -17.35 3.20 -6.50
C PRO A 127 -17.07 3.69 -7.93
N SER A 128 -17.25 2.81 -8.92
CA SER A 128 -16.91 3.15 -10.32
C SER A 128 -17.76 4.30 -10.89
N GLY A 129 -18.92 4.57 -10.30
CA GLY A 129 -19.78 5.71 -10.66
C GLY A 129 -19.20 7.08 -10.25
N ASP A 130 -18.26 7.10 -9.31
CA ASP A 130 -17.59 8.32 -8.85
C ASP A 130 -16.40 8.68 -9.75
N LEU A 131 -15.96 7.74 -10.59
CA LEU A 131 -14.80 7.90 -11.47
C LEU A 131 -15.22 8.24 -12.92
N PRO A 132 -14.37 8.96 -13.67
CA PRO A 132 -14.53 9.09 -15.12
C PRO A 132 -14.54 7.71 -15.80
N PRO A 133 -15.18 7.58 -16.98
CA PRO A 133 -15.34 6.28 -17.63
C PRO A 133 -14.02 5.68 -18.15
N PHE A 134 -12.99 6.50 -18.37
CA PHE A 134 -11.68 6.10 -18.93
C PHE A 134 -11.81 5.14 -20.12
N SER A 135 -12.62 5.51 -21.12
CA SER A 135 -13.01 4.62 -22.22
C SER A 135 -11.86 4.06 -23.06
N GLU A 136 -10.67 4.69 -22.99
CA GLU A 136 -9.49 4.23 -23.68
C GLU A 136 -8.62 3.26 -22.87
N VAL A 137 -8.98 3.00 -21.61
CA VAL A 137 -8.29 2.06 -20.72
C VAL A 137 -9.11 0.77 -20.64
N PRO A 138 -8.55 -0.38 -21.02
CA PRO A 138 -9.20 -1.67 -20.85
C PRO A 138 -9.60 -1.93 -19.39
N ARG A 139 -10.61 -2.79 -19.19
CA ARG A 139 -11.04 -3.22 -17.86
C ARG A 139 -10.79 -4.71 -17.69
N SER A 140 -10.23 -5.09 -16.55
CA SER A 140 -10.00 -6.46 -16.14
C SER A 140 -10.93 -6.79 -14.97
N LYS A 141 -11.62 -7.93 -15.03
CA LYS A 141 -12.47 -8.37 -13.91
C LYS A 141 -11.63 -9.01 -12.82
N ALA A 142 -12.01 -8.77 -11.57
CA ALA A 142 -11.37 -9.34 -10.41
C ALA A 142 -11.36 -10.89 -10.42
N SER A 143 -12.40 -11.53 -10.96
CA SER A 143 -12.45 -12.99 -11.11
C SER A 143 -11.39 -13.57 -12.04
N ASP A 144 -10.90 -12.77 -12.97
CA ASP A 144 -9.99 -13.22 -14.04
C ASP A 144 -8.51 -13.06 -13.64
N LEU A 145 -8.26 -12.47 -12.47
CA LEU A 145 -6.94 -12.18 -11.94
C LEU A 145 -6.67 -13.05 -10.71
N ARG A 146 -5.59 -13.83 -10.77
CA ARG A 146 -5.09 -14.60 -9.63
C ARG A 146 -4.08 -13.78 -8.84
N ILE A 147 -4.10 -13.92 -7.52
CA ILE A 147 -3.06 -13.37 -6.65
C ILE A 147 -1.84 -14.28 -6.74
N ALA A 148 -0.66 -13.69 -6.90
CA ALA A 148 0.58 -14.45 -6.88
C ALA A 148 0.81 -15.00 -5.46
N SER A 149 0.86 -16.32 -5.32
CA SER A 149 1.27 -16.94 -4.06
C SER A 149 2.77 -16.81 -3.90
N ASP A 150 3.23 -16.18 -2.82
CA ASP A 150 4.58 -16.40 -2.34
C ASP A 150 4.56 -17.63 -1.44
N THR A 151 5.36 -18.65 -1.77
CA THR A 151 5.41 -19.89 -0.96
C THR A 151 6.30 -19.75 0.26
N GLU A 152 7.13 -18.71 0.34
CA GLU A 152 7.99 -18.46 1.50
C GLU A 152 7.24 -17.73 2.62
N TRP A 153 6.20 -16.95 2.28
CA TRP A 153 5.46 -16.11 3.22
C TRP A 153 3.94 -16.35 3.16
N ASP A 154 3.33 -16.64 4.30
CA ASP A 154 1.89 -16.95 4.44
C ASP A 154 1.02 -15.66 4.46
N ASP A 155 1.61 -14.50 4.18
CA ASP A 155 1.03 -13.14 4.29
C ASP A 155 0.31 -12.66 3.02
N TYR A 156 0.58 -13.25 1.84
CA TYR A 156 -0.02 -12.84 0.56
C TYR A 156 -1.56 -12.89 0.53
N MET A 157 -2.18 -13.61 1.47
CA MET A 157 -3.63 -13.69 1.64
C MET A 157 -4.17 -12.73 2.71
N SER A 158 -3.30 -12.11 3.49
CA SER A 158 -3.65 -11.16 4.55
C SER A 158 -3.37 -9.73 4.11
N GLU A 159 -2.32 -9.51 3.32
CA GLU A 159 -1.92 -8.21 2.79
C GLU A 159 -2.60 -7.86 1.47
N VAL A 160 -2.70 -6.56 1.18
CA VAL A 160 -3.21 -6.09 -0.11
C VAL A 160 -2.29 -6.60 -1.22
N PRO A 161 -2.82 -7.31 -2.22
CA PRO A 161 -1.98 -7.93 -3.25
C PRO A 161 -1.26 -6.85 -4.07
N GLN A 162 0.00 -7.05 -4.40
CA GLN A 162 0.79 -6.13 -5.25
C GLN A 162 1.08 -6.71 -6.66
N LYS A 163 0.70 -7.96 -6.90
CA LYS A 163 0.97 -8.67 -8.16
C LYS A 163 -0.23 -9.49 -8.58
N ALA A 164 -0.61 -9.32 -9.85
CA ALA A 164 -1.68 -10.07 -10.49
C ALA A 164 -1.11 -11.03 -11.55
N ILE A 165 -1.68 -12.23 -11.62
CA ILE A 165 -1.45 -13.22 -12.66
C ILE A 165 -2.70 -13.29 -13.54
N LEU A 166 -2.54 -12.98 -14.82
CA LEU A 166 -3.60 -13.04 -15.82
C LEU A 166 -3.86 -14.49 -16.26
N SER A 167 -4.98 -14.72 -16.94
CA SER A 167 -5.38 -16.05 -17.45
C SER A 167 -4.37 -16.70 -18.41
N ASP A 168 -3.56 -15.89 -19.09
CA ASP A 168 -2.49 -16.35 -19.98
C ASP A 168 -1.17 -16.68 -19.24
N GLY A 169 -1.15 -16.54 -17.91
CA GLY A 169 0.03 -16.73 -17.06
C GLY A 169 0.92 -15.49 -16.93
N THR A 170 0.59 -14.40 -17.63
CA THR A 170 1.36 -13.16 -17.60
C THR A 170 1.23 -12.49 -16.23
N SER A 171 2.34 -12.03 -15.66
CA SER A 171 2.34 -11.25 -14.41
C SER A 171 2.31 -9.75 -14.67
N ARG A 172 1.58 -9.02 -13.80
CA ARG A 172 1.49 -7.55 -13.78
C ARG A 172 1.65 -7.02 -12.36
N PHE A 173 2.18 -5.82 -12.22
CA PHE A 173 2.14 -5.10 -10.96
C PHE A 173 0.71 -4.59 -10.75
N PHE A 174 0.20 -4.74 -9.55
CA PHE A 174 -1.11 -4.22 -9.16
C PHE A 174 -0.92 -3.06 -8.19
N LYS A 175 -1.54 -1.93 -8.50
CA LYS A 175 -1.62 -0.76 -7.61
C LYS A 175 -3.07 -0.63 -7.12
N PRO A 176 -3.33 -0.65 -5.79
CA PRO A 176 -4.68 -0.52 -5.25
C PRO A 176 -5.29 0.87 -5.54
N ALA A 177 -6.62 0.93 -5.55
CA ALA A 177 -7.38 2.17 -5.65
C ALA A 177 -7.88 2.63 -4.27
N ASP A 178 -6.96 2.83 -3.33
CA ASP A 178 -7.26 3.25 -1.95
C ASP A 178 -7.34 4.79 -1.78
N ASP A 179 -6.74 5.56 -2.68
CA ASP A 179 -6.91 7.02 -2.79
C ASP A 179 -7.43 7.44 -4.17
N GLU A 180 -8.60 8.06 -4.20
CA GLU A 180 -9.27 8.50 -5.43
C GLU A 180 -8.46 9.54 -6.21
N LYS A 181 -7.84 10.50 -5.52
CA LYS A 181 -7.10 11.59 -6.19
C LYS A 181 -5.82 11.06 -6.83
N GLN A 182 -5.11 10.18 -6.14
CA GLN A 182 -3.92 9.51 -6.66
C GLN A 182 -4.29 8.59 -7.82
N PHE A 183 -5.36 7.80 -7.68
CA PHE A 183 -5.85 6.96 -8.76
C PHE A 183 -6.16 7.76 -10.03
N LEU A 184 -6.90 8.87 -9.92
CA LEU A 184 -7.24 9.73 -11.05
C LEU A 184 -5.99 10.33 -11.72
N ARG A 185 -5.01 10.78 -10.93
CA ARG A 185 -3.74 11.34 -11.44
C ARG A 185 -2.91 10.30 -12.18
N GLU A 186 -2.79 9.11 -11.60
CA GLU A 186 -2.05 7.99 -12.20
C GLU A 186 -2.64 7.64 -13.57
N VAL A 187 -3.96 7.49 -13.68
CA VAL A 187 -4.63 7.18 -14.95
C VAL A 187 -4.47 8.30 -15.98
N ASP A 188 -4.67 9.57 -15.58
CA ASP A 188 -4.47 10.72 -16.48
C ASP A 188 -3.04 10.77 -17.03
N MET A 189 -2.05 10.60 -16.17
CA MET A 189 -0.64 10.63 -16.56
C MET A 189 -0.30 9.53 -17.57
N HIS A 190 -0.74 8.29 -17.34
CA HIS A 190 -0.52 7.21 -18.31
C HIS A 190 -1.20 7.44 -19.65
N LEU A 191 -2.44 7.96 -19.63
CA LEU A 191 -3.14 8.31 -20.87
C LEU A 191 -2.37 9.38 -21.66
N ARG A 192 -1.87 10.42 -20.99
CA ARG A 192 -1.12 11.50 -21.63
C ARG A 192 0.26 11.05 -22.11
N ILE A 193 0.96 10.19 -21.36
CA ILE A 193 2.21 9.54 -21.80
C ILE A 193 1.98 8.74 -23.08
N ARG A 194 0.87 7.99 -23.14
CA ARG A 194 0.48 7.23 -24.33
C ARG A 194 0.14 8.14 -25.51
N HIS A 195 -0.63 9.20 -25.30
CA HIS A 195 -0.96 10.19 -26.35
C HIS A 195 0.28 10.90 -26.89
N ALA A 196 1.27 11.16 -26.04
CA ALA A 196 2.57 11.71 -26.41
C ALA A 196 3.50 10.69 -27.09
N ARG A 197 3.12 9.41 -27.17
CA ARG A 197 3.91 8.30 -27.73
C ARG A 197 5.27 8.15 -27.05
N LEU A 198 5.27 8.26 -25.71
CA LEU A 198 6.48 8.16 -24.89
C LEU A 198 6.74 6.75 -24.36
N GLN A 199 5.76 5.83 -24.41
CA GLN A 199 5.84 4.50 -23.80
C GLN A 199 7.09 3.68 -24.19
N ASP A 200 7.57 3.82 -25.43
CA ASP A 200 8.78 3.13 -25.92
C ASP A 200 10.05 3.99 -25.84
N LYS A 201 9.93 5.25 -25.41
CA LYS A 201 11.02 6.24 -25.36
C LYS A 201 11.56 6.48 -23.96
N ILE A 202 10.74 6.27 -22.94
CA ILE A 202 11.11 6.46 -21.54
C ILE A 202 10.91 5.17 -20.74
N LYS A 203 11.58 5.07 -19.60
CA LYS A 203 11.49 3.91 -18.71
C LYS A 203 10.45 4.16 -17.63
N VAL A 204 9.19 3.86 -17.97
CA VAL A 204 8.03 3.95 -17.07
C VAL A 204 7.20 2.66 -17.16
N ALA A 205 6.53 2.28 -16.08
CA ALA A 205 5.65 1.10 -16.10
C ALA A 205 4.33 1.44 -16.79
N ASN A 206 3.99 0.81 -17.92
CA ASN A 206 2.78 1.15 -18.67
C ASN A 206 1.50 0.66 -17.97
N LEU A 207 0.46 1.49 -17.99
CA LEU A 207 -0.90 1.09 -17.61
C LEU A 207 -1.54 0.16 -18.65
N HIS A 208 -1.95 -1.03 -18.21
CA HIS A 208 -2.64 -2.04 -19.04
C HIS A 208 -4.15 -1.98 -18.89
N SER A 209 -4.65 -1.93 -17.66
CA SER A 209 -6.09 -1.97 -17.39
C SER A 209 -6.44 -1.43 -16.01
N ILE A 210 -7.71 -1.04 -15.87
CA ILE A 210 -8.35 -0.80 -14.58
C ILE A 210 -8.98 -2.12 -14.12
N VAL A 211 -8.66 -2.54 -12.90
CA VAL A 211 -9.30 -3.70 -12.28
C VAL A 211 -10.63 -3.27 -11.68
N VAL A 212 -11.69 -4.01 -12.02
CA VAL A 212 -13.05 -3.77 -11.54
C VAL A 212 -13.65 -5.03 -10.94
N SER A 213 -14.65 -4.85 -10.08
CA SER A 213 -15.52 -5.95 -9.65
C SER A 213 -16.23 -6.59 -10.85
N ASP A 214 -16.69 -7.84 -10.68
CA ASP A 214 -17.31 -8.59 -11.78
C ASP A 214 -18.59 -7.92 -12.33
N ASP A 215 -19.31 -7.18 -11.48
CA ASP A 215 -20.48 -6.36 -11.82
C ASP A 215 -20.11 -4.95 -12.31
N ALA A 216 -18.81 -4.61 -12.31
CA ALA A 216 -18.23 -3.32 -12.68
C ALA A 216 -18.74 -2.12 -11.86
N MET A 217 -19.28 -2.36 -10.66
CA MET A 217 -19.74 -1.31 -9.76
C MET A 217 -18.61 -0.72 -8.92
N MET A 218 -17.53 -1.47 -8.71
CA MET A 218 -16.38 -1.06 -7.92
C MET A 218 -15.10 -1.11 -8.74
N THR A 219 -14.28 -0.08 -8.59
CA THR A 219 -12.91 -0.01 -9.08
C THR A 219 -11.98 -0.46 -7.96
N ILE A 220 -11.15 -1.46 -8.25
CA ILE A 220 -10.28 -2.14 -7.29
C ILE A 220 -8.84 -1.61 -7.38
N GLY A 221 -8.36 -1.28 -8.57
CA GLY A 221 -6.98 -0.85 -8.77
C GLY A 221 -6.57 -0.78 -10.23
N LEU A 222 -5.26 -0.75 -10.46
CA LEU A 222 -4.62 -0.63 -11.77
C LEU A 222 -3.67 -1.81 -12.01
N LEU A 223 -3.61 -2.31 -13.24
CA LEU A 223 -2.54 -3.22 -13.68
C LEU A 223 -1.50 -2.45 -14.49
N LEU A 224 -0.26 -2.48 -14.02
CA LEU A 224 0.90 -1.89 -14.67
C LEU A 224 1.92 -2.95 -15.07
N ASP A 225 2.88 -2.58 -15.92
CA ASP A 225 4.05 -3.41 -16.18
C ASP A 225 4.70 -3.85 -14.87
N LEU A 226 4.95 -5.15 -14.74
CA LEU A 226 5.81 -5.66 -13.67
C LEU A 226 7.25 -5.48 -14.11
N ILE A 227 7.93 -4.49 -13.54
CA ILE A 227 9.36 -4.25 -13.81
C ILE A 227 10.14 -5.45 -13.28
N PRO A 228 11.03 -6.07 -14.08
CA PRO A 228 11.86 -7.18 -13.62
C PRO A 228 12.95 -6.64 -12.69
N SER A 229 12.64 -6.49 -11.41
CA SER A 229 13.56 -6.09 -10.35
C SER A 229 13.61 -7.15 -9.25
N THR A 230 14.60 -7.05 -8.37
CA THR A 230 14.70 -7.84 -7.12
C THR A 230 13.81 -7.28 -6.01
N GLY A 231 12.88 -6.36 -6.33
CA GLY A 231 12.09 -5.61 -5.35
C GLY A 231 12.77 -4.33 -4.85
N ASP A 232 13.98 -4.04 -5.35
CA ASP A 232 14.75 -2.88 -4.91
C ASP A 232 14.34 -1.59 -5.63
N SER A 233 14.00 -0.58 -4.84
CA SER A 233 14.04 0.80 -5.28
C SER A 233 15.44 1.37 -5.05
N LEU A 234 15.67 2.61 -5.49
CA LEU A 234 16.94 3.30 -5.25
C LEU A 234 17.27 3.42 -3.74
N TYR A 235 16.27 3.33 -2.84
CA TYR A 235 16.50 3.23 -1.39
C TYR A 235 17.48 2.12 -1.01
N SER A 236 17.33 0.91 -1.57
CA SER A 236 18.18 -0.25 -1.26
C SER A 236 19.64 -0.06 -1.70
N HIS A 237 19.91 0.94 -2.55
CA HIS A 237 21.22 1.20 -3.11
C HIS A 237 21.94 2.38 -2.47
N ARG A 238 21.34 3.09 -1.51
CA ARG A 238 22.00 4.23 -0.83
C ARG A 238 23.36 3.80 -0.25
N ASN A 239 24.42 4.56 -0.51
CA ASN A 239 25.79 4.29 -0.06
C ASN A 239 26.36 2.90 -0.46
N SER A 240 25.79 2.24 -1.47
CA SER A 240 26.25 0.93 -1.93
C SER A 240 27.37 1.02 -2.99
N ALA A 241 28.12 -0.06 -3.17
CA ALA A 241 29.08 -0.18 -4.27
C ALA A 241 28.38 -0.04 -5.65
N LEU A 242 27.16 -0.57 -5.77
CA LEU A 242 26.35 -0.44 -6.98
C LEU A 242 25.96 1.02 -7.25
N ALA A 243 25.63 1.81 -6.21
CA ALA A 243 25.40 3.24 -6.40
C ALA A 243 26.65 3.91 -6.96
N SER A 244 27.84 3.64 -6.42
CA SER A 244 29.08 4.20 -6.98
C SER A 244 29.34 3.81 -8.44
N GLU A 245 29.04 2.55 -8.81
CA GLU A 245 29.25 2.03 -10.15
C GLU A 245 28.25 2.58 -11.18
N TYR A 246 26.96 2.64 -10.83
CA TYR A 246 25.87 2.96 -11.76
C TYR A 246 25.31 4.37 -11.62
N HIS A 247 25.80 5.18 -10.68
CA HIS A 247 25.31 6.54 -10.40
C HIS A 247 25.06 7.38 -11.65
N ALA A 248 26.10 7.55 -12.50
CA ALA A 248 26.01 8.39 -13.68
C ALA A 248 24.95 7.88 -14.66
N ARG A 249 24.80 6.56 -14.79
CA ARG A 249 23.79 5.93 -15.65
C ARG A 249 22.39 6.15 -15.10
N TRP A 250 22.16 5.87 -13.81
CA TRP A 250 20.86 6.05 -13.18
C TRP A 250 20.41 7.51 -13.21
N LYS A 251 21.33 8.44 -12.89
CA LYS A 251 21.07 9.88 -13.00
C LYS A 251 20.67 10.25 -14.43
N GLN A 252 21.42 9.79 -15.43
CA GLN A 252 21.09 10.08 -16.83
C GLN A 252 19.72 9.54 -17.24
N GLN A 253 19.41 8.28 -16.90
CA GLN A 253 18.14 7.64 -17.26
C GLN A 253 16.92 8.31 -16.62
N VAL A 254 17.04 8.71 -15.34
CA VAL A 254 15.99 9.45 -14.64
C VAL A 254 15.84 10.85 -15.25
N THR A 255 16.95 11.57 -15.47
CA THR A 255 16.94 12.88 -16.12
C THR A 255 16.30 12.81 -17.51
N ASP A 256 16.71 11.89 -18.37
CA ASP A 256 16.15 11.72 -19.72
C ASP A 256 14.63 11.49 -19.66
N THR A 257 14.16 10.67 -18.71
CA THR A 257 12.74 10.42 -18.52
C THR A 257 12.00 11.69 -18.10
N VAL A 258 12.52 12.43 -17.12
CA VAL A 258 11.92 13.69 -16.64
C VAL A 258 11.96 14.78 -17.73
N GLU A 259 13.02 14.88 -18.53
CA GLU A 259 13.10 15.80 -19.66
C GLU A 259 12.00 15.51 -20.69
N GLN A 260 11.80 14.24 -21.06
CA GLN A 260 10.75 13.84 -21.98
C GLN A 260 9.36 14.18 -21.41
N LEU A 261 9.09 13.86 -20.14
CA LEU A 261 7.82 14.24 -19.49
C LEU A 261 7.60 15.77 -19.55
N HIS A 262 8.59 16.54 -19.12
CA HIS A 262 8.53 18.00 -19.08
C HIS A 262 8.35 18.64 -20.47
N SER A 263 8.93 18.05 -21.52
CA SER A 263 8.77 18.51 -22.91
C SER A 263 7.34 18.37 -23.44
N HIS A 264 6.52 17.55 -22.77
CA HIS A 264 5.11 17.30 -23.07
C HIS A 264 4.16 17.88 -21.99
N ASP A 265 4.65 18.79 -21.15
CA ASP A 265 3.90 19.40 -20.03
C ASP A 265 3.32 18.38 -19.04
N LEU A 266 4.04 17.27 -18.85
CA LEU A 266 3.79 16.27 -17.82
C LEU A 266 4.74 16.54 -16.66
N VAL A 267 4.28 16.33 -15.43
CA VAL A 267 5.06 16.53 -14.20
C VAL A 267 4.96 15.24 -13.39
N TRP A 268 6.09 14.66 -12.99
CA TRP A 268 6.14 13.43 -12.21
C TRP A 268 5.50 13.62 -10.84
N SER A 269 5.77 14.75 -10.17
CA SER A 269 5.05 15.21 -8.97
C SER A 269 5.28 14.42 -7.67
N ASP A 270 6.01 13.31 -7.67
CA ASP A 270 6.36 12.57 -6.45
C ASP A 270 7.78 12.00 -6.48
N VAL A 271 8.76 12.91 -6.60
CA VAL A 271 10.17 12.55 -6.77
C VAL A 271 10.80 12.16 -5.43
N HIS A 272 11.08 10.88 -5.26
CA HIS A 272 11.89 10.33 -4.17
C HIS A 272 12.52 8.98 -4.58
N PRO A 273 13.52 8.46 -3.85
CA PRO A 273 14.23 7.22 -4.21
C PRO A 273 13.34 5.98 -4.31
N GLY A 274 12.21 5.95 -3.61
CA GLY A 274 11.26 4.83 -3.62
C GLY A 274 10.52 4.69 -4.94
N ASN A 275 10.32 5.81 -5.64
CA ASN A 275 9.69 5.85 -6.95
C ASN A 275 10.70 5.70 -8.10
N ILE A 276 11.94 5.28 -7.79
CA ILE A 276 12.96 4.91 -8.77
C ILE A 276 13.26 3.43 -8.60
N VAL A 277 12.76 2.59 -9.50
CA VAL A 277 12.98 1.14 -9.47
C VAL A 277 14.23 0.79 -10.29
N ILE A 278 15.09 -0.06 -9.74
CA ILE A 278 16.27 -0.58 -10.46
C ILE A 278 15.95 -1.98 -10.99
N ASP A 279 15.97 -2.14 -12.32
CA ASP A 279 15.72 -3.45 -12.93
C ASP A 279 16.95 -4.38 -12.84
N THR A 280 16.76 -5.65 -13.19
CA THR A 280 17.82 -6.68 -13.18
C THR A 280 18.96 -6.41 -14.17
N SER A 281 18.83 -5.41 -15.06
CA SER A 281 19.88 -4.93 -15.97
C SER A 281 20.50 -3.61 -15.49
N PHE A 282 20.25 -3.24 -14.23
CA PHE A 282 20.68 -2.01 -13.57
C PHE A 282 20.24 -0.74 -14.32
N ASN A 283 19.06 -0.75 -14.95
CA ASN A 283 18.44 0.47 -15.45
C ASN A 283 17.49 1.05 -14.39
N ALA A 284 17.47 2.38 -14.31
CA ALA A 284 16.50 3.11 -13.52
C ALA A 284 15.18 3.30 -14.29
N TRP A 285 14.07 3.04 -13.61
CA TRP A 285 12.71 3.27 -14.05
C TRP A 285 12.02 4.28 -13.15
N VAL A 286 11.29 5.22 -13.75
CA VAL A 286 10.44 6.18 -13.04
C VAL A 286 9.05 5.57 -12.88
N VAL A 287 8.58 5.46 -11.65
CA VAL A 287 7.25 4.94 -11.32
C VAL A 287 6.48 5.91 -10.44
N ASP A 288 5.21 5.59 -10.20
CA ASP A 288 4.26 6.36 -9.41
C ASP A 288 3.99 7.79 -9.93
N PHE A 289 2.80 7.96 -10.51
CA PHE A 289 2.27 9.23 -10.98
C PHE A 289 1.00 9.65 -10.22
N GLY A 290 0.71 9.01 -9.08
CA GLY A 290 -0.39 9.39 -8.20
C GLY A 290 -0.18 10.77 -7.58
N GLY A 291 1.07 11.23 -7.57
CA GLY A 291 1.49 12.46 -6.93
C GLY A 291 1.70 12.26 -5.43
N GLY A 292 2.24 13.30 -4.79
CA GLY A 292 2.68 13.19 -3.41
C GLY A 292 3.71 14.27 -3.16
N SER A 293 4.34 14.23 -2.00
CA SER A 293 5.58 14.97 -1.76
C SER A 293 6.18 14.53 -0.44
N ILE A 294 7.38 13.98 -0.51
CA ILE A 294 8.23 13.79 0.66
C ILE A 294 9.08 15.05 0.84
N VAL A 295 8.87 15.77 1.95
CA VAL A 295 9.49 17.07 2.22
C VAL A 295 11.03 17.01 2.22
N GLU A 296 11.59 15.86 2.59
CA GLU A 296 13.03 15.57 2.55
C GLU A 296 13.62 15.73 1.13
N PHE A 297 12.85 15.34 0.10
CA PHE A 297 13.31 15.37 -1.29
C PHE A 297 12.80 16.58 -2.06
N VAL A 298 11.54 16.97 -1.82
CA VAL A 298 10.90 18.09 -2.52
C VAL A 298 10.19 19.00 -1.52
N PRO A 299 10.61 20.27 -1.37
CA PRO A 299 9.92 21.23 -0.53
C PRO A 299 8.46 21.41 -0.95
N ARG A 300 7.53 21.46 0.01
CA ARG A 300 6.08 21.60 -0.26
C ARG A 300 5.73 22.72 -1.23
N LYS A 301 6.46 23.85 -1.20
CA LYS A 301 6.26 24.99 -2.10
C LYS A 301 6.57 24.72 -3.58
N LYS A 302 7.26 23.62 -3.89
CA LYS A 302 7.61 23.16 -5.24
C LYS A 302 6.90 21.87 -5.64
N ALA A 303 6.16 21.23 -4.73
CA ALA A 303 5.48 19.97 -5.00
C ALA A 303 4.51 20.10 -6.18
N GLY A 304 4.49 19.09 -7.06
CA GLY A 304 3.65 19.08 -8.26
C GLY A 304 4.07 20.09 -9.35
N THR A 305 5.34 20.49 -9.41
CA THR A 305 5.86 21.40 -10.44
C THR A 305 7.12 20.83 -11.11
N LYS A 306 7.42 21.25 -12.35
CA LYS A 306 8.66 20.88 -13.06
C LYS A 306 9.92 21.26 -12.26
N ASP A 307 9.88 22.41 -11.57
CA ASP A 307 10.96 22.85 -10.69
C ASP A 307 11.11 21.97 -9.44
N GLY A 308 10.00 21.39 -8.96
CA GLY A 308 9.98 20.40 -7.90
C GLY A 308 10.63 19.10 -8.34
N ASP A 309 10.29 18.60 -9.54
CA ASP A 309 10.87 17.39 -10.09
C ASP A 309 12.39 17.52 -10.24
N TRP A 310 12.87 18.62 -10.84
CA TRP A 310 14.31 18.87 -10.98
C TRP A 310 15.03 19.01 -9.65
N HIS A 311 14.37 19.65 -8.68
CA HIS A 311 14.93 19.76 -7.33
C HIS A 311 15.08 18.38 -6.68
N GLY A 312 14.06 17.53 -6.79
CA GLY A 312 14.09 16.16 -6.28
C GLY A 312 15.18 15.32 -6.95
N VAL A 313 15.29 15.34 -8.28
CA VAL A 313 16.34 14.61 -9.01
C VAL A 313 17.74 15.05 -8.56
N GLY A 314 17.97 16.36 -8.43
CA GLY A 314 19.21 16.89 -7.88
C GLY A 314 19.46 16.42 -6.45
N LYS A 315 18.47 16.53 -5.57
CA LYS A 315 18.58 16.11 -4.16
C LYS A 315 18.93 14.63 -4.03
N ILE A 316 18.32 13.77 -4.84
CA ILE A 316 18.57 12.32 -4.83
C ILE A 316 20.01 12.01 -5.26
N PHE A 317 20.40 12.46 -6.45
CA PHE A 317 21.65 12.01 -7.06
C PHE A 317 22.87 12.84 -6.66
N ASP A 318 22.72 14.11 -6.30
CA ASP A 318 23.86 14.97 -5.96
C ASP A 318 24.16 15.00 -4.45
N GLU A 319 23.22 14.56 -3.62
CA GLU A 319 23.35 14.58 -2.16
C GLU A 319 22.99 13.22 -1.54
N TRP A 320 21.71 12.84 -1.56
CA TRP A 320 21.17 11.78 -0.71
C TRP A 320 21.79 10.39 -0.96
N ILE A 321 22.10 10.04 -2.21
CA ILE A 321 22.59 8.70 -2.58
C ILE A 321 23.97 8.37 -1.99
N PHE A 322 24.79 9.39 -1.69
CA PHE A 322 26.13 9.27 -1.11
C PHE A 322 26.29 10.00 0.22
N GLU A 323 25.20 10.45 0.83
CA GLU A 323 25.24 11.16 2.10
C GLU A 323 25.71 10.20 3.21
N SER A 324 26.85 10.53 3.81
CA SER A 324 27.35 9.81 4.97
C SER A 324 26.48 10.12 6.18
N ASN A 325 25.89 9.10 6.80
CA ASN A 325 25.28 9.26 8.12
C ASN A 325 26.38 9.64 9.13
N ASP A 326 26.56 10.93 9.42
CA ASP A 326 27.51 11.46 10.41
C ASP A 326 27.15 11.09 11.88
N LEU A 327 26.27 10.10 12.06
CA LEU A 327 25.94 9.50 13.35
C LEU A 327 26.82 8.27 13.68
N ASP A 328 27.41 7.60 12.69
CA ASP A 328 28.31 6.46 12.96
C ASP A 328 29.78 6.86 13.20
N ARG A 329 30.19 8.07 12.80
CA ARG A 329 31.58 8.54 12.96
C ARG A 329 31.90 9.17 14.33
N ARG A 330 30.90 9.30 15.23
CA ARG A 330 31.12 9.81 16.59
C ARG A 330 31.37 8.72 17.64
N GLY A 331 31.58 7.47 17.21
CA GLY A 331 31.92 6.34 18.08
C GLY A 331 33.39 5.91 18.10
N GLU A 332 34.23 6.38 17.16
CA GLU A 332 35.60 5.85 17.00
C GLU A 332 36.74 6.82 17.36
N ASP A 333 36.44 8.09 17.66
CA ASP A 333 37.45 9.08 18.11
C ASP A 333 37.38 9.37 19.61
N THR A 334 37.29 8.31 20.43
CA THR A 334 37.77 8.35 21.83
C THR A 334 38.31 6.98 22.21
N SER A 335 39.60 6.76 21.98
CA SER A 335 40.39 5.69 22.60
C SER A 335 41.79 6.18 22.90
#